data_AF-A0A226F141-F1
#
_entry.id   AF-A0A226F141-F1
#
_cell.length_a   1.000
_cell.length_b   1.000
_cell.length_c   1.000
_cell.angle_alpha   90.00
_cell.angle_beta   90.00
_cell.angle_gamma   90.00
#
_symmetry.space_group_name_H-M   'P 1'
#
loop_
_entity.id
_entity.type
_entity.pdbx_description
1 polymer ?
#
loop_
_entity_poly.entity_id
_entity_poly.type
_entity_poly.pdbx_seq_one_letter_code
_entity_poly.pdbx_strand_id
1 'polypeptide(L)'
;MVYHWQSLNTKVSGVDDMTLLSKINDDSIVENLKKRFMDDWIFTYIGPVLISVNPFKNMPYFGENEIFMYQGAAQYENRPHIYSTADNMYRNMLIDCENQCLIISGESGAGKTVCAKYVMNYISKVSGGGALVQHIKDVILESNPLLEAFGNAKTVRNNNSSRFGKYVEIIFGLGGQPTGGKISNFLLEKSRVVSIGSQERSFHIFYQLCLGANEPLRSELGLSQPNNFFYLNQSPCMTVEGTNDANDFRETLNAMTVVGMQEAEQRDIFRVVAAILLIGNIQFHESENYASITNRRALERPAALLEIDSELLGTKLVSRVIDGKWGRQTDRIEMTLGIEQSLYTRDALSKALYTRIFDFLVQRTNQAMVTPTQGYTMGILDIYGFEIFQNNGFQQFCINFVNEKLQQIFIELTLKAEQVSTVVKIYFIQDIFDQITGSIFFLWLFLYFLKFIGDWSNAFIKPNMD
;
A
#
# COMPACT_ATOMS: atom_id res chain seq x y z
N MET A 1 -26.89 -56.77 6.28
CA MET A 1 -27.07 -55.51 5.53
C MET A 1 -25.72 -54.85 5.40
N VAL A 2 -25.12 -54.92 4.22
CA VAL A 2 -23.85 -54.28 3.90
C VAL A 2 -24.17 -52.84 3.52
N TYR A 3 -23.66 -51.87 4.28
CA TYR A 3 -23.82 -50.46 3.96
C TYR A 3 -22.99 -50.14 2.71
N HIS A 4 -23.67 -49.97 1.58
CA HIS A 4 -23.08 -49.45 0.37
C HIS A 4 -23.01 -47.93 0.51
N TRP A 5 -21.83 -47.38 0.82
CA TRP A 5 -21.57 -45.97 0.59
C TRP A 5 -21.53 -45.74 -0.92
N GLN A 6 -22.65 -45.28 -1.49
CA GLN A 6 -22.63 -44.67 -2.81
C GLN A 6 -21.92 -43.32 -2.64
N SER A 7 -20.68 -43.24 -3.10
CA SER A 7 -20.07 -41.95 -3.41
C SER A 7 -20.97 -41.29 -4.44
N LEU A 8 -21.70 -40.24 -4.02
CA LEU A 8 -22.22 -39.26 -4.96
C LEU A 8 -21.07 -38.93 -5.93
N ASN A 9 -21.33 -38.95 -7.23
CA ASN A 9 -20.38 -38.61 -8.30
C ASN A 9 -19.91 -37.14 -8.11
N THR A 10 -19.08 -36.88 -7.12
CA THR A 10 -18.30 -35.66 -6.99
C THR A 10 -17.22 -35.75 -8.03
N LYS A 11 -17.34 -34.93 -9.06
CA LYS A 11 -16.25 -34.67 -10.02
C LYS A 11 -14.98 -34.40 -9.20
N VAL A 12 -14.01 -35.31 -9.26
CA VAL A 12 -12.76 -35.20 -8.47
C VAL A 12 -11.91 -34.13 -9.14
N SER A 13 -12.04 -32.90 -8.67
CA SER A 13 -11.28 -31.76 -9.16
C SER A 13 -9.92 -31.69 -8.47
N GLY A 14 -9.01 -32.57 -8.89
CA GLY A 14 -7.69 -32.68 -8.27
C GLY A 14 -7.73 -33.06 -6.78
N VAL A 15 -6.61 -32.84 -6.09
CA VAL A 15 -6.51 -32.97 -4.63
C VAL A 15 -6.65 -31.61 -3.95
N ASP A 16 -7.35 -31.59 -2.82
CA ASP A 16 -7.55 -30.39 -2.00
C ASP A 16 -6.28 -29.96 -1.25
N ASP A 17 -5.43 -30.93 -0.85
CA ASP A 17 -4.11 -30.69 -0.28
C ASP A 17 -3.03 -31.38 -1.14
N MET A 18 -2.07 -30.60 -1.62
CA MET A 18 -1.01 -31.09 -2.50
C MET A 18 0.06 -31.91 -1.77
N THR A 19 0.05 -31.97 -0.43
CA THR A 19 0.83 -32.97 0.32
C THR A 19 0.41 -34.41 0.00
N LEU A 20 -0.80 -34.59 -0.56
CA LEU A 20 -1.35 -35.88 -0.97
C LEU A 20 -1.04 -36.26 -2.44
N LEU A 21 -0.27 -35.44 -3.16
CA LEU A 21 0.14 -35.76 -4.53
C LEU A 21 1.05 -37.00 -4.56
N SER A 22 0.74 -37.94 -5.45
CA SER A 22 1.57 -39.15 -5.63
C SER A 22 2.96 -38.86 -6.21
N LYS A 23 3.09 -37.75 -6.94
CA LYS A 23 4.35 -37.28 -7.54
C LYS A 23 4.51 -35.80 -7.21
N ILE A 24 5.62 -35.47 -6.56
CA ILE A 24 5.97 -34.10 -6.21
C ILE A 24 6.96 -33.60 -7.27
N ASN A 25 6.42 -32.98 -8.31
CA ASN A 25 7.18 -32.26 -9.33
C ASN A 25 6.34 -31.09 -9.85
N ASP A 26 7.00 -30.14 -10.52
CA ASP A 26 6.37 -28.89 -11.00
C ASP A 26 5.15 -29.19 -11.90
N ASP A 27 5.27 -30.16 -12.80
CA ASP A 27 4.19 -30.56 -13.70
C ASP A 27 2.94 -31.05 -12.94
N SER A 28 3.12 -31.88 -11.90
CA SER A 28 2.01 -32.43 -11.12
C SER A 28 1.31 -31.36 -10.29
N ILE A 29 2.08 -30.41 -9.74
CA ILE A 29 1.55 -29.26 -8.99
C ILE A 29 0.71 -28.37 -9.93
N VAL A 30 1.28 -27.99 -11.09
CA VAL A 30 0.60 -27.16 -12.08
C VAL A 30 -0.65 -27.86 -12.62
N GLU A 31 -0.57 -29.17 -12.89
CA GLU A 31 -1.72 -29.94 -13.36
C GLU A 31 -2.85 -29.98 -12.33
N ASN A 32 -2.52 -30.13 -11.04
CA ASN A 32 -3.51 -30.09 -9.96
C ASN A 32 -4.20 -28.73 -9.87
N LEU A 33 -3.42 -27.65 -9.81
CA LEU A 33 -3.94 -26.28 -9.77
C LEU A 33 -4.79 -25.97 -11.00
N LYS A 34 -4.38 -26.41 -12.19
CA LYS A 34 -5.12 -26.23 -13.43
C LYS A 34 -6.48 -26.95 -13.42
N LYS A 35 -6.52 -28.21 -12.98
CA LYS A 35 -7.77 -28.98 -12.87
C LYS A 35 -8.77 -28.28 -11.95
N ARG A 36 -8.30 -27.85 -10.77
CA ARG A 36 -9.09 -27.12 -9.78
C ARG A 36 -9.61 -25.79 -10.31
N PHE A 37 -8.73 -25.02 -10.93
CA PHE A 37 -9.07 -23.73 -11.52
C PHE A 37 -10.12 -23.86 -12.63
N MET A 38 -10.03 -24.88 -13.49
CA MET A 38 -11.02 -25.12 -14.54
C MET A 38 -12.41 -25.51 -14.01
N ASP A 39 -12.48 -26.02 -12.78
CA ASP A 39 -13.74 -26.30 -12.07
C ASP A 39 -14.11 -25.19 -11.08
N ASP A 40 -13.51 -23.99 -11.22
CA ASP A 40 -13.78 -22.80 -10.41
C ASP A 40 -13.37 -22.89 -8.92
N TRP A 41 -12.49 -23.83 -8.58
CA TRP A 41 -11.86 -23.94 -7.26
C TRP A 41 -10.50 -23.23 -7.27
N ILE A 42 -10.48 -22.01 -6.71
CA ILE A 42 -9.28 -21.16 -6.74
C ILE A 42 -8.31 -21.40 -5.58
N PHE A 43 -8.74 -22.14 -4.56
CA PHE A 43 -8.02 -22.36 -3.32
C PHE A 43 -7.53 -23.81 -3.23
N THR A 44 -6.28 -24.00 -2.80
CA THR A 44 -5.67 -25.34 -2.62
C THR A 44 -4.70 -25.31 -1.45
N TYR A 45 -4.68 -26.33 -0.60
CA TYR A 45 -3.72 -26.43 0.50
C TYR A 45 -2.37 -26.99 0.06
N ILE A 46 -1.34 -26.58 0.78
CA ILE A 46 -0.08 -27.30 0.95
C ILE A 46 0.16 -27.37 2.46
N GLY A 47 -0.38 -28.40 3.11
CA GLY A 47 -0.37 -28.49 4.57
C GLY A 47 -0.96 -27.22 5.23
N PRO A 48 -0.21 -26.48 6.06
CA PRO A 48 -0.72 -25.27 6.71
C PRO A 48 -0.85 -24.05 5.77
N VAL A 49 -0.28 -24.11 4.55
CA VAL A 49 -0.26 -23.00 3.59
C VAL A 49 -1.47 -23.08 2.65
N LEU A 50 -2.06 -21.94 2.34
CA LEU A 50 -3.15 -21.83 1.37
C LEU A 50 -2.68 -21.12 0.09
N ILE A 51 -2.80 -21.81 -1.05
CA ILE A 51 -2.59 -21.23 -2.38
C ILE A 51 -3.91 -20.66 -2.88
N SER A 52 -3.86 -19.46 -3.46
CA SER A 52 -4.96 -18.80 -4.16
C SER A 52 -4.55 -18.46 -5.59
N VAL A 53 -5.37 -18.84 -6.57
CA VAL A 53 -5.17 -18.52 -7.99
C VAL A 53 -6.21 -17.50 -8.42
N ASN A 54 -5.80 -16.28 -8.79
CA ASN A 54 -6.73 -15.21 -9.13
C ASN A 54 -7.63 -15.59 -10.34
N PRO A 55 -8.97 -15.65 -10.18
CA PRO A 55 -9.88 -16.02 -11.26
C PRO A 55 -10.18 -14.89 -12.25
N PHE A 56 -9.81 -13.64 -11.96
CA PHE A 56 -10.19 -12.44 -12.75
C PHE A 56 -11.70 -12.30 -13.00
N LYS A 57 -12.52 -12.91 -12.15
CA LYS A 57 -13.98 -12.83 -12.13
C LYS A 57 -14.49 -12.95 -10.69
N ASN A 58 -15.72 -12.53 -10.46
CA ASN A 58 -16.38 -12.73 -9.18
C ASN A 58 -16.77 -14.20 -9.01
N MET A 59 -16.53 -14.76 -7.83
CA MET A 59 -16.91 -16.14 -7.50
C MET A 59 -18.11 -16.15 -6.55
N PRO A 60 -19.01 -17.14 -6.66
CA PRO A 60 -20.28 -17.14 -5.93
C PRO A 60 -20.17 -17.61 -4.45
N TYR A 61 -19.01 -18.08 -4.00
CA TYR A 61 -18.83 -18.76 -2.70
C TYR A 61 -18.15 -17.89 -1.63
N PHE A 62 -18.45 -16.59 -1.61
CA PHE A 62 -17.96 -15.64 -0.58
C PHE A 62 -19.13 -15.00 0.20
N GLY A 63 -20.25 -15.72 0.29
CA GLY A 63 -21.46 -15.26 0.96
C GLY A 63 -21.50 -15.66 2.44
N GLU A 64 -22.62 -15.32 3.10
CA GLU A 64 -22.83 -15.65 4.52
C GLU A 64 -22.96 -17.17 4.76
N ASN A 65 -23.44 -17.91 3.77
CA ASN A 65 -23.56 -19.37 3.85
C ASN A 65 -22.19 -20.03 4.05
N GLU A 66 -21.18 -19.57 3.30
CA GLU A 66 -19.82 -20.09 3.43
C GLU A 66 -19.22 -19.68 4.78
N ILE A 67 -19.46 -18.46 5.25
CA ILE A 67 -19.01 -18.05 6.60
C ILE A 67 -19.54 -19.02 7.66
N PHE A 68 -20.83 -19.35 7.62
CA PHE A 68 -21.44 -20.32 8.55
C PHE A 68 -20.84 -21.73 8.39
N MET A 69 -20.57 -22.17 7.16
CA MET A 69 -19.97 -23.48 6.88
C MET A 69 -18.58 -23.63 7.49
N TYR A 70 -17.75 -22.57 7.46
CA TYR A 70 -16.37 -22.61 7.95
C TYR A 70 -16.24 -22.29 9.44
N GLN A 71 -17.25 -21.68 10.07
CA GLN A 71 -17.20 -21.28 11.47
C GLN A 71 -17.06 -22.48 12.41
N GLY A 72 -15.90 -22.60 13.05
CA GLY A 72 -15.58 -23.68 13.99
C GLY A 72 -15.34 -25.05 13.34
N ALA A 73 -15.37 -25.14 12.01
CA ALA A 73 -15.10 -26.38 11.29
C ALA A 73 -13.62 -26.77 11.36
N ALA A 74 -13.32 -28.07 11.35
CA ALA A 74 -11.93 -28.53 11.28
C ALA A 74 -11.32 -28.23 9.89
N GLN A 75 -10.00 -28.03 9.82
CA GLN A 75 -9.30 -27.57 8.59
C GLN A 75 -9.54 -28.43 7.34
N TYR A 76 -9.85 -29.71 7.50
CA TYR A 76 -10.09 -30.65 6.40
C TYR A 76 -11.53 -31.19 6.35
N GLU A 77 -12.43 -30.62 7.14
CA GLU A 77 -13.85 -30.97 7.12
C GLU A 77 -14.54 -30.40 5.86
N ASN A 78 -14.16 -29.17 5.50
CA ASN A 78 -14.62 -28.47 4.32
C ASN A 78 -13.50 -28.33 3.28
N ARG A 79 -13.87 -27.95 2.06
CA ARG A 79 -12.90 -27.70 0.97
C ARG A 79 -11.93 -26.56 1.32
N PRO A 80 -10.76 -26.47 0.67
CA PRO A 80 -9.82 -25.38 0.89
C PRO A 80 -10.47 -24.02 0.64
N HIS A 81 -10.35 -23.13 1.61
CA HIS A 81 -10.92 -21.79 1.52
C HIS A 81 -10.23 -20.82 2.47
N ILE A 82 -10.21 -19.54 2.09
CA ILE A 82 -9.63 -18.47 2.91
C ILE A 82 -10.33 -18.30 4.26
N TYR A 83 -11.62 -18.61 4.34
CA TYR A 83 -12.39 -18.58 5.59
C TYR A 83 -11.96 -19.66 6.58
N SER A 84 -11.53 -20.84 6.12
CA SER A 84 -10.93 -21.84 7.00
C SER A 84 -9.63 -21.31 7.63
N THR A 85 -8.78 -20.66 6.84
CA THR A 85 -7.54 -20.03 7.36
C THR A 85 -7.86 -18.92 8.36
N ALA A 86 -8.85 -18.08 8.06
CA ALA A 86 -9.30 -17.01 8.97
C ALA A 86 -9.89 -17.56 10.28
N ASP A 87 -10.68 -18.64 10.21
CA ASP A 87 -11.28 -19.31 11.36
C ASP A 87 -10.22 -19.96 12.26
N ASN A 88 -9.28 -20.70 11.66
CA ASN A 88 -8.15 -21.28 12.38
C ASN A 88 -7.34 -20.18 13.08
N MET A 89 -7.04 -19.08 12.38
CA MET A 89 -6.33 -17.94 12.97
C MET A 89 -7.09 -17.35 14.15
N TYR A 90 -8.40 -17.13 14.01
CA TYR A 90 -9.23 -16.57 15.09
C TYR A 90 -9.35 -17.52 16.29
N ARG A 91 -9.57 -18.82 16.04
CA ARG A 91 -9.64 -19.83 17.12
C ARG A 91 -8.32 -20.01 17.84
N ASN A 92 -7.20 -20.10 17.12
CA ASN A 92 -5.88 -20.25 17.75
C ASN A 92 -5.56 -19.03 18.62
N MET A 93 -5.89 -17.81 18.18
CA MET A 93 -5.75 -16.62 19.03
C MET A 93 -6.50 -16.77 20.37
N LEU A 94 -7.73 -17.29 20.35
CA LEU A 94 -8.55 -17.46 21.55
C LEU A 94 -8.11 -18.62 22.44
N ILE A 95 -7.73 -19.74 21.83
CA ILE A 95 -7.36 -20.98 22.53
C ILE A 95 -5.96 -20.85 23.12
N ASP A 96 -5.00 -20.44 22.29
CA ASP A 96 -3.59 -20.38 22.66
C ASP A 96 -3.23 -19.08 23.37
N CYS A 97 -4.13 -18.08 23.33
CA CYS A 97 -3.91 -16.78 23.97
C CYS A 97 -2.63 -16.10 23.41
N GLU A 98 -2.45 -16.18 22.09
CA GLU A 98 -1.29 -15.66 21.38
C GLU A 98 -1.70 -14.79 20.19
N ASN A 99 -0.88 -13.78 19.91
CA ASN A 99 -1.05 -12.93 18.73
C ASN A 99 -0.88 -13.77 17.45
N GLN A 100 -1.71 -13.51 16.45
CA GLN A 100 -1.67 -14.22 15.19
C GLN A 100 -1.37 -13.25 14.04
N CYS A 101 -0.78 -13.75 12.97
CA CYS A 101 -0.57 -12.97 11.76
C CYS A 101 -0.83 -13.81 10.51
N LEU A 102 -1.61 -13.24 9.59
CA LEU A 102 -1.75 -13.73 8.23
C LEU A 102 -0.86 -12.91 7.29
N ILE A 103 0.08 -13.60 6.63
CA ILE A 103 0.92 -13.02 5.59
C ILE A 103 0.37 -13.43 4.23
N ILE A 104 0.03 -12.46 3.39
CA ILE A 104 -0.47 -12.72 2.03
C ILE A 104 0.60 -12.27 1.02
N SER A 105 1.26 -13.23 0.39
CA SER A 105 2.32 -12.99 -0.60
C SER A 105 1.85 -13.28 -2.03
N GLY A 106 2.58 -12.73 -3.01
CA GLY A 106 2.31 -12.95 -4.43
C GLY A 106 2.66 -11.73 -5.29
N GLU A 107 2.78 -11.94 -6.60
CA GLU A 107 3.07 -10.89 -7.56
C GLU A 107 2.01 -9.78 -7.59
N SER A 108 2.35 -8.64 -8.19
CA SER A 108 1.39 -7.55 -8.43
C SER A 108 0.21 -8.06 -9.27
N GLY A 109 -1.02 -7.90 -8.77
CA GLY A 109 -2.24 -8.42 -9.42
C GLY A 109 -2.68 -9.84 -9.00
N ALA A 110 -1.95 -10.52 -8.10
CA ALA A 110 -2.27 -11.89 -7.68
C ALA A 110 -3.53 -12.04 -6.79
N GLY A 111 -4.16 -10.93 -6.36
CA GLY A 111 -5.38 -10.96 -5.53
C GLY A 111 -5.17 -10.74 -4.02
N LYS A 112 -3.98 -10.33 -3.59
CA LYS A 112 -3.63 -10.13 -2.16
C LYS A 112 -4.63 -9.28 -1.38
N THR A 113 -4.90 -8.07 -1.86
CA THR A 113 -5.84 -7.13 -1.24
C THR A 113 -7.27 -7.68 -1.18
N VAL A 114 -7.70 -8.46 -2.18
CA VAL A 114 -9.03 -9.09 -2.19
C VAL A 114 -9.10 -10.20 -1.13
N CYS A 115 -8.08 -11.05 -1.03
CA CYS A 115 -7.99 -12.05 0.04
C CYS A 115 -7.98 -11.41 1.43
N ALA A 116 -7.25 -10.31 1.62
CA ALA A 116 -7.26 -9.55 2.87
C ALA A 116 -8.68 -9.08 3.23
N LYS A 117 -9.43 -8.52 2.25
CA LYS A 117 -10.83 -8.11 2.44
C LYS A 117 -11.73 -9.28 2.85
N TYR A 118 -11.57 -10.47 2.26
CA TYR A 118 -12.35 -11.65 2.66
C TYR A 118 -12.07 -12.09 4.09
N VAL A 119 -10.80 -12.09 4.50
CA VAL A 119 -10.42 -12.44 5.89
C VAL A 119 -11.01 -11.42 6.87
N MET A 120 -10.91 -10.13 6.56
CA MET A 120 -11.51 -9.06 7.36
C MET A 120 -13.03 -9.22 7.48
N ASN A 121 -13.73 -9.51 6.38
CA ASN A 121 -15.17 -9.72 6.37
C ASN A 121 -15.58 -10.95 7.20
N TYR A 122 -14.83 -12.04 7.10
CA TYR A 122 -15.05 -13.24 7.90
C TYR A 122 -14.94 -12.94 9.40
N ILE A 123 -13.80 -12.36 9.81
CA ILE A 123 -13.53 -11.97 11.20
C ILE A 123 -14.62 -11.01 11.71
N SER A 124 -15.02 -10.06 10.88
CA SER A 124 -16.10 -9.11 11.17
C SER A 124 -17.43 -9.82 11.47
N LYS A 125 -17.74 -10.92 10.79
CA LYS A 125 -18.98 -11.67 11.04
C LYS A 125 -18.89 -12.60 12.26
N VAL A 126 -17.77 -13.30 12.46
CA VAL A 126 -17.67 -14.32 13.53
C VAL A 126 -17.36 -13.76 14.92
N SER A 127 -16.75 -12.57 15.02
CA SER A 127 -16.31 -11.97 16.29
C SER A 127 -17.40 -11.28 17.12
N GLY A 128 -18.68 -11.56 16.84
CA GLY A 128 -19.83 -11.04 17.61
C GLY A 128 -20.23 -9.59 17.28
N GLY A 129 -21.20 -9.06 18.04
CA GLY A 129 -21.87 -7.79 17.73
C GLY A 129 -22.10 -6.88 18.94
N GLY A 130 -22.07 -5.58 18.68
CA GLY A 130 -22.31 -4.47 19.62
C GLY A 130 -21.99 -3.16 18.90
N ALA A 131 -22.55 -2.02 19.34
CA ALA A 131 -22.41 -0.75 18.61
C ALA A 131 -20.93 -0.33 18.42
N LEU A 132 -20.10 -0.47 19.45
CA LEU A 132 -18.67 -0.17 19.39
C LEU A 132 -17.91 -1.13 18.47
N VAL A 133 -18.22 -2.42 18.57
CA VAL A 133 -17.64 -3.49 17.75
C VAL A 133 -17.98 -3.26 16.27
N GLN A 134 -19.22 -2.89 15.98
CA GLN A 134 -19.66 -2.58 14.62
C GLN A 134 -18.98 -1.32 14.10
N HIS A 135 -18.86 -0.28 14.91
CA HIS A 135 -18.14 0.94 14.51
C HIS A 135 -16.67 0.65 14.14
N ILE A 136 -15.95 -0.13 14.93
CA ILE A 136 -14.56 -0.51 14.63
C ILE A 136 -14.49 -1.31 13.32
N LYS A 137 -15.43 -2.25 13.12
CA LYS A 137 -15.53 -3.04 11.88
C LYS A 137 -15.75 -2.15 10.68
N ASP A 138 -16.69 -1.22 10.78
CA ASP A 138 -17.01 -0.26 9.72
C ASP A 138 -15.79 0.61 9.42
N VAL A 139 -15.09 1.15 10.43
CA VAL A 139 -13.89 1.95 10.21
C VAL A 139 -12.78 1.16 9.50
N ILE A 140 -12.54 -0.11 9.85
CA ILE A 140 -11.50 -0.91 9.18
C ILE A 140 -11.89 -1.27 7.74
N LEU A 141 -13.15 -1.62 7.49
CA LEU A 141 -13.60 -2.02 6.15
C LEU A 141 -13.78 -0.80 5.23
N GLU A 142 -14.41 0.25 5.73
CA GLU A 142 -14.76 1.46 4.99
C GLU A 142 -13.60 2.47 4.87
N SER A 143 -12.50 2.31 5.62
CA SER A 143 -11.28 3.10 5.38
C SER A 143 -10.49 2.64 4.15
N ASN A 144 -10.80 1.46 3.58
CA ASN A 144 -10.07 0.96 2.41
C ASN A 144 -10.23 1.86 1.17
N PRO A 145 -11.44 2.29 0.74
CA PRO A 145 -11.58 3.25 -0.35
C PRO A 145 -10.73 4.51 -0.19
N LEU A 146 -10.65 5.05 1.03
CA LEU A 146 -9.81 6.20 1.35
C LEU A 146 -8.32 5.91 1.15
N LEU A 147 -7.80 4.83 1.73
CA LEU A 147 -6.39 4.49 1.62
C LEU A 147 -6.02 4.04 0.19
N GLU A 148 -6.93 3.38 -0.53
CA GLU A 148 -6.75 3.01 -1.93
C GLU A 148 -6.74 4.25 -2.84
N ALA A 149 -7.62 5.24 -2.61
CA ALA A 149 -7.63 6.48 -3.37
C ALA A 149 -6.29 7.22 -3.31
N PHE A 150 -5.65 7.28 -2.13
CA PHE A 150 -4.39 7.98 -1.93
C PHE A 150 -3.14 7.09 -2.08
N GLY A 151 -3.28 5.76 -1.98
CA GLY A 151 -2.16 4.83 -1.93
C GLY A 151 -2.06 3.91 -3.15
N ASN A 152 -3.09 3.84 -3.99
CA ASN A 152 -3.11 2.98 -5.16
C ASN A 152 -3.07 3.79 -6.47
N ALA A 153 -2.58 3.13 -7.51
CA ALA A 153 -2.54 3.69 -8.85
C ALA A 153 -2.61 2.58 -9.91
N LYS A 154 -2.95 2.99 -11.14
CA LYS A 154 -2.85 2.12 -12.32
C LYS A 154 -1.37 1.91 -12.71
N THR A 155 -0.95 0.65 -12.79
CA THR A 155 0.31 0.23 -13.42
C THR A 155 0.02 -0.60 -14.68
N VAL A 156 1.07 -0.99 -15.41
CA VAL A 156 0.94 -1.89 -16.58
C VAL A 156 0.34 -3.26 -16.20
N ARG A 157 0.55 -3.72 -14.96
CA ARG A 157 0.14 -5.05 -14.50
C ARG A 157 -1.19 -5.06 -13.75
N ASN A 158 -1.55 -3.97 -13.10
CA ASN A 158 -2.73 -3.90 -12.23
C ASN A 158 -3.35 -2.49 -12.25
N ASN A 159 -4.65 -2.43 -12.52
CA ASN A 159 -5.41 -1.19 -12.58
C ASN A 159 -5.58 -0.49 -11.21
N ASN A 160 -5.50 -1.25 -10.11
CA ASN A 160 -5.60 -0.75 -8.73
C ASN A 160 -4.40 -1.30 -7.91
N SER A 161 -3.18 -0.98 -8.34
CA SER A 161 -1.96 -1.47 -7.69
C SER A 161 -1.69 -0.69 -6.41
N SER A 162 -1.60 -1.39 -5.27
CA SER A 162 -1.11 -0.82 -4.02
C SER A 162 0.33 -0.33 -4.18
N ARG A 163 0.57 0.96 -3.93
CA ARG A 163 1.90 1.59 -3.98
C ARG A 163 2.43 1.94 -2.59
N PHE A 164 1.93 1.24 -1.59
CA PHE A 164 2.37 1.21 -0.20
C PHE A 164 2.09 -0.18 0.38
N GLY A 165 2.83 -0.58 1.40
CA GLY A 165 2.53 -1.76 2.21
C GLY A 165 1.58 -1.41 3.34
N LYS A 166 0.61 -2.28 3.61
CA LYS A 166 -0.40 -2.10 4.65
C LYS A 166 -0.35 -3.28 5.63
N TYR A 167 -0.17 -2.98 6.91
CA TYR A 167 -0.34 -3.95 7.98
C TYR A 167 -1.52 -3.51 8.84
N VAL A 168 -2.55 -4.35 8.87
CA VAL A 168 -3.78 -4.10 9.64
C VAL A 168 -3.75 -5.00 10.87
N GLU A 169 -3.79 -4.40 12.04
CA GLU A 169 -3.87 -5.08 13.32
C GLU A 169 -5.28 -4.87 13.88
N ILE A 170 -5.96 -5.97 14.18
CA ILE A 170 -7.23 -5.95 14.92
C ILE A 170 -6.91 -6.39 16.34
N ILE A 171 -7.31 -5.58 17.32
CA ILE A 171 -7.11 -5.87 18.74
C ILE A 171 -8.39 -6.52 19.27
N PHE A 172 -8.26 -7.66 19.93
CA PHE A 172 -9.36 -8.43 20.51
C PHE A 172 -9.27 -8.45 22.02
N GLY A 173 -10.40 -8.21 22.68
CA GLY A 173 -10.53 -8.44 24.11
C GLY A 173 -10.53 -9.95 24.44
N LEU A 174 -10.42 -10.27 25.72
CA LEU A 174 -10.39 -11.66 26.21
C LEU A 174 -11.64 -12.49 25.84
N GLY A 175 -12.78 -11.84 25.56
CA GLY A 175 -14.00 -12.50 25.11
C GLY A 175 -14.07 -12.75 23.60
N GLY A 176 -13.02 -12.38 22.85
CA GLY A 176 -12.94 -12.57 21.40
C GLY A 176 -13.63 -11.52 20.53
N GLN A 177 -14.17 -10.45 21.14
CA GLN A 177 -14.71 -9.29 20.43
C GLN A 177 -13.60 -8.29 20.07
N PRO A 178 -13.66 -7.62 18.90
CA PRO A 178 -12.68 -6.61 18.54
C PRO A 178 -12.92 -5.34 19.36
N THR A 179 -11.87 -4.86 20.01
CA THR A 179 -11.89 -3.70 20.91
C THR A 179 -11.21 -2.48 20.31
N GLY A 180 -10.40 -2.65 19.26
CA GLY A 180 -9.77 -1.57 18.52
C GLY A 180 -8.94 -2.10 17.35
N GLY A 181 -8.13 -1.22 16.76
CA GLY A 181 -7.27 -1.60 15.65
C GLY A 181 -6.18 -0.58 15.39
N LYS A 182 -5.21 -0.99 14.57
CA LYS A 182 -4.09 -0.15 14.14
C LYS A 182 -3.69 -0.51 12.72
N ILE A 183 -3.54 0.49 11.88
CA ILE A 183 -3.02 0.39 10.53
C ILE A 183 -1.63 1.01 10.52
N SER A 184 -0.66 0.23 10.08
CA SER A 184 0.71 0.69 9.81
C SER A 184 0.94 0.69 8.31
N ASN A 185 1.41 1.83 7.79
CA ASN A 185 1.79 1.99 6.38
C ASN A 185 3.30 1.89 6.21
N PHE A 186 3.75 1.32 5.09
CA PHE A 186 5.16 1.17 4.76
C PHE A 186 5.44 1.62 3.33
N LEU A 187 6.50 2.41 3.17
CA LEU A 187 7.13 2.71 1.87
C LEU A 187 6.14 3.16 0.77
N LEU A 188 5.41 4.26 1.01
CA LEU A 188 4.65 4.92 -0.05
C LEU A 188 5.57 5.32 -1.22
N GLU A 189 5.19 4.96 -2.44
CA GLU A 189 5.92 5.28 -3.68
C GLU A 189 5.78 6.77 -4.05
N LYS A 190 6.31 7.67 -3.22
CA LYS A 190 6.17 9.13 -3.37
C LYS A 190 6.63 9.66 -4.74
N SER A 191 7.56 9.00 -5.42
CA SER A 191 7.98 9.38 -6.78
C SER A 191 6.83 9.43 -7.78
N ARG A 192 5.78 8.61 -7.59
CA ARG A 192 4.61 8.54 -8.46
C ARG A 192 3.79 9.84 -8.50
N VAL A 193 3.94 10.69 -7.48
CA VAL A 193 3.30 12.01 -7.44
C VAL A 193 3.81 12.90 -8.58
N VAL A 194 5.11 12.81 -8.89
CA VAL A 194 5.78 13.77 -9.79
C VAL A 194 6.22 13.15 -11.11
N SER A 195 6.32 11.82 -11.17
CA SER A 195 6.76 11.08 -12.34
C SER A 195 5.89 9.84 -12.54
N ILE A 196 5.35 9.65 -13.74
CA ILE A 196 4.52 8.51 -14.12
C ILE A 196 5.20 7.70 -15.22
N GLY A 197 5.15 6.37 -15.14
CA GLY A 197 5.60 5.48 -16.22
C GLY A 197 4.68 5.53 -17.45
N SER A 198 5.18 5.07 -18.60
CA SER A 198 4.36 4.96 -19.81
C SER A 198 3.15 4.04 -19.57
N GLN A 199 1.96 4.47 -19.99
CA GLN A 199 0.66 3.77 -19.81
C GLN A 199 0.19 3.61 -18.34
N GLU A 200 0.86 4.23 -17.38
CA GLU A 200 0.46 4.24 -15.98
C GLU A 200 -0.33 5.52 -15.63
N ARG A 201 -0.87 5.58 -14.41
CA ARG A 201 -1.43 6.79 -13.80
C ARG A 201 -0.68 7.18 -12.54
N SER A 202 -0.87 8.43 -12.11
CA SER A 202 -0.62 8.82 -10.72
C SER A 202 -1.69 8.22 -9.79
N PHE A 203 -1.64 8.57 -8.50
CA PHE A 203 -2.61 8.10 -7.52
C PHE A 203 -4.05 8.46 -7.89
N HIS A 204 -5.00 7.57 -7.58
CA HIS A 204 -6.40 7.71 -8.01
C HIS A 204 -7.03 9.03 -7.54
N ILE A 205 -6.71 9.48 -6.33
CA ILE A 205 -7.28 10.69 -5.73
C ILE A 205 -7.16 11.94 -6.64
N PHE A 206 -6.07 12.09 -7.39
CA PHE A 206 -5.92 13.24 -8.28
C PHE A 206 -6.99 13.29 -9.37
N TYR A 207 -7.33 12.13 -9.93
CA TYR A 207 -8.32 12.00 -10.98
C TYR A 207 -9.73 12.02 -10.41
N GLN A 208 -9.94 11.33 -9.28
CA GLN A 208 -11.19 11.36 -8.52
C GLN A 208 -11.56 12.79 -8.13
N LEU A 209 -10.60 13.59 -7.67
CA LEU A 209 -10.84 14.99 -7.30
C LEU A 209 -11.13 15.86 -8.54
N CYS A 210 -10.41 15.70 -9.64
CA CYS A 210 -10.65 16.48 -10.87
C CYS A 210 -12.01 16.16 -11.52
N LEU A 211 -12.43 14.90 -11.50
CA LEU A 211 -13.62 14.40 -12.22
C LEU A 211 -14.86 14.28 -11.33
N GLY A 212 -14.68 14.02 -10.03
CA GLY A 212 -15.76 13.78 -9.07
C GLY A 212 -16.18 14.98 -8.24
N ALA A 213 -15.34 16.01 -8.09
CA ALA A 213 -15.71 17.21 -7.35
C ALA A 213 -16.81 18.02 -8.07
N ASN A 214 -17.73 18.59 -7.30
CA ASN A 214 -18.76 19.48 -7.84
C ASN A 214 -18.14 20.78 -8.40
N GLU A 215 -18.90 21.53 -9.20
CA GLU A 215 -18.40 22.78 -9.81
C GLU A 215 -17.93 23.83 -8.78
N PRO A 216 -18.67 24.09 -7.67
CA PRO A 216 -18.19 25.00 -6.63
C PRO A 216 -16.82 24.62 -6.06
N LEU A 217 -16.65 23.35 -5.68
CA LEU A 217 -15.39 22.85 -5.11
C LEU A 217 -14.26 22.87 -6.14
N ARG A 218 -14.52 22.52 -7.41
CA ARG A 218 -13.52 22.61 -8.47
C ARG A 218 -13.06 24.05 -8.69
N SER A 219 -13.99 24.99 -8.73
CA SER A 219 -13.66 26.42 -8.86
C SER A 219 -12.86 26.91 -7.66
N GLU A 220 -13.27 26.57 -6.43
CA GLU A 220 -12.55 26.89 -5.18
C GLU A 220 -11.11 26.35 -5.20
N LEU A 221 -10.92 25.10 -5.63
CA LEU A 221 -9.61 24.46 -5.69
C LEU A 221 -8.78 24.86 -6.91
N GLY A 222 -9.34 25.59 -7.87
CA GLY A 222 -8.68 25.92 -9.13
C GLY A 222 -8.42 24.70 -10.01
N LEU A 223 -9.29 23.70 -9.93
CA LEU A 223 -9.17 22.46 -10.66
C LEU A 223 -9.77 22.57 -12.06
N SER A 224 -9.17 21.83 -13.00
CA SER A 224 -9.65 21.70 -14.37
C SER A 224 -9.52 20.24 -14.82
N GLN A 225 -9.53 19.98 -16.13
CA GLN A 225 -9.36 18.62 -16.64
C GLN A 225 -7.97 18.05 -16.27
N PRO A 226 -7.85 16.74 -15.97
CA PRO A 226 -6.57 16.12 -15.59
C PRO A 226 -5.41 16.44 -16.55
N ASN A 227 -5.67 16.54 -17.85
CA ASN A 227 -4.66 16.82 -18.90
C ASN A 227 -3.95 18.17 -18.73
N ASN A 228 -4.54 19.10 -18.00
CA ASN A 228 -3.97 20.44 -17.78
C ASN A 228 -2.92 20.47 -16.68
N PHE A 229 -2.69 19.35 -15.98
CA PHE A 229 -1.71 19.25 -14.91
C PHE A 229 -0.49 18.46 -15.37
N PHE A 230 0.69 19.07 -15.24
CA PHE A 230 1.98 18.50 -15.61
C PHE A 230 2.24 17.15 -14.93
N TYR A 231 1.79 16.96 -13.69
CA TYR A 231 1.96 15.69 -13.00
C TYR A 231 1.02 14.59 -13.49
N LEU A 232 -0.05 14.90 -14.23
CA LEU A 232 -1.01 13.91 -14.73
C LEU A 232 -0.90 13.67 -16.23
N ASN A 233 -0.34 14.62 -16.99
CA ASN A 233 -0.28 14.56 -18.47
C ASN A 233 0.99 13.93 -19.06
N GLN A 234 1.86 13.37 -18.21
CA GLN A 234 3.07 12.67 -18.64
C GLN A 234 2.78 11.32 -19.32
N SER A 235 1.60 10.75 -19.03
CA SER A 235 1.12 9.50 -19.60
C SER A 235 -0.15 9.76 -20.42
N PRO A 236 -0.35 9.10 -21.57
CA PRO A 236 -1.60 9.21 -22.32
C PRO A 236 -2.77 8.53 -21.61
N CYS A 237 -2.51 7.77 -20.53
CA CYS A 237 -3.52 7.02 -19.81
C CYS A 237 -4.27 7.90 -18.80
N MET A 238 -5.42 8.43 -19.19
CA MET A 238 -6.28 9.24 -18.32
C MET A 238 -7.42 8.44 -17.68
N THR A 239 -7.91 7.43 -18.37
CA THR A 239 -9.02 6.57 -17.93
C THR A 239 -8.54 5.15 -17.65
N VAL A 240 -9.24 4.48 -16.74
CA VAL A 240 -9.04 3.07 -16.42
C VAL A 240 -10.33 2.35 -16.80
N GLU A 241 -10.21 1.26 -17.56
CA GLU A 241 -11.37 0.48 -17.97
C GLU A 241 -12.07 -0.12 -16.75
N GLY A 242 -13.41 0.05 -16.68
CA GLY A 242 -14.21 -0.42 -15.55
C GLY A 242 -14.19 0.47 -14.30
N THR A 243 -13.47 1.59 -14.32
CA THR A 243 -13.38 2.53 -13.18
C THR A 243 -14.22 3.78 -13.44
N ASN A 244 -14.92 4.26 -12.41
CA ASN A 244 -15.63 5.53 -12.43
C ASN A 244 -15.07 6.45 -11.34
N ASP A 245 -14.06 7.25 -11.70
CA ASP A 245 -13.37 8.16 -10.77
C ASP A 245 -14.34 9.10 -10.02
N ALA A 246 -15.50 9.47 -10.60
CA ALA A 246 -16.50 10.30 -9.93
C ALA A 246 -17.35 9.53 -8.91
N ASN A 247 -17.61 8.24 -9.14
CA ASN A 247 -18.21 7.37 -8.13
C ASN A 247 -17.22 7.09 -6.99
N ASP A 248 -15.98 6.75 -7.35
CA ASP A 248 -14.94 6.42 -6.37
C ASP A 248 -14.59 7.62 -5.49
N PHE A 249 -14.71 8.86 -6.01
CA PHE A 249 -14.60 10.07 -5.20
C PHE A 249 -15.70 10.15 -4.13
N ARG A 250 -16.94 9.75 -4.43
CA ARG A 250 -18.04 9.71 -3.46
C ARG A 250 -17.79 8.65 -2.39
N GLU A 251 -17.28 7.49 -2.78
CA GLU A 251 -16.86 6.45 -1.84
C GLU A 251 -15.73 6.94 -0.93
N THR A 252 -14.76 7.67 -1.49
CA THR A 252 -13.69 8.32 -0.71
C THR A 252 -14.24 9.34 0.31
N LEU A 253 -15.20 10.19 -0.07
CA LEU A 253 -15.84 11.15 0.86
C LEU A 253 -16.62 10.44 1.98
N ASN A 254 -17.34 9.37 1.64
CA ASN A 254 -18.04 8.55 2.62
C ASN A 254 -17.05 7.92 3.61
N ALA A 255 -15.96 7.36 3.11
CA ALA A 255 -14.88 6.79 3.94
C ALA A 255 -14.26 7.82 4.88
N MET A 256 -13.97 9.05 4.41
CA MET A 256 -13.48 10.14 5.26
C MET A 256 -14.46 10.47 6.39
N THR A 257 -15.76 10.46 6.09
CA THR A 257 -16.82 10.71 7.08
C THR A 257 -16.90 9.59 8.12
N VAL A 258 -16.79 8.32 7.70
CA VAL A 258 -16.79 7.16 8.61
C VAL A 258 -15.59 7.17 9.55
N VAL A 259 -14.42 7.59 9.06
CA VAL A 259 -13.19 7.79 9.87
C VAL A 259 -13.30 9.03 10.80
N GLY A 260 -14.42 9.76 10.76
CA GLY A 260 -14.67 10.90 11.64
C GLY A 260 -13.99 12.20 11.20
N MET A 261 -13.65 12.33 9.92
CA MET A 261 -13.14 13.59 9.37
C MET A 261 -14.29 14.56 9.10
N GLN A 262 -14.20 15.77 9.64
CA GLN A 262 -15.19 16.81 9.43
C GLN A 262 -15.06 17.42 8.03
N GLU A 263 -16.12 18.01 7.48
CA GLU A 263 -16.08 18.62 6.13
C GLU A 263 -14.95 19.65 5.96
N ALA A 264 -14.65 20.44 6.99
CA ALA A 264 -13.55 21.41 6.94
C ALA A 264 -12.19 20.72 6.76
N GLU A 265 -11.94 19.65 7.52
CA GLU A 265 -10.72 18.85 7.42
C GLU A 265 -10.61 18.12 6.06
N GLN A 266 -11.74 17.62 5.54
CA GLN A 266 -11.79 17.04 4.19
C GLN A 266 -11.41 18.07 3.13
N ARG A 267 -11.95 19.30 3.23
CA ARG A 267 -11.60 20.41 2.33
C ARG A 267 -10.12 20.76 2.42
N ASP A 268 -9.54 20.84 3.62
CA ASP A 268 -8.12 21.14 3.78
C ASP A 268 -7.23 20.08 3.13
N ILE A 269 -7.58 18.80 3.23
CA ILE A 269 -6.88 17.73 2.50
C ILE A 269 -6.96 17.96 0.98
N PHE A 270 -8.14 18.28 0.44
CA PHE A 270 -8.30 18.54 -0.99
C PHE A 270 -7.58 19.82 -1.45
N ARG A 271 -7.49 20.85 -0.60
CA ARG A 271 -6.69 22.06 -0.86
C ARG A 271 -5.22 21.70 -1.07
N VAL A 272 -4.65 20.85 -0.24
CA VAL A 272 -3.25 20.41 -0.40
C VAL A 272 -3.09 19.53 -1.65
N VAL A 273 -4.02 18.61 -1.93
CA VAL A 273 -3.99 17.78 -3.15
C VAL A 273 -4.04 18.64 -4.41
N ALA A 274 -4.93 19.64 -4.45
CA ALA A 274 -5.02 20.59 -5.56
C ALA A 274 -3.76 21.47 -5.68
N ALA A 275 -3.21 21.92 -4.55
CA ALA A 275 -1.96 22.68 -4.53
C ALA A 275 -0.79 21.88 -5.13
N ILE A 276 -0.69 20.58 -4.86
CA ILE A 276 0.33 19.70 -5.46
C ILE A 276 0.23 19.70 -6.99
N LEU A 277 -0.98 19.58 -7.54
CA LEU A 277 -1.20 19.61 -9.00
C LEU A 277 -0.80 20.96 -9.60
N LEU A 278 -1.15 22.06 -8.95
CA LEU A 278 -0.81 23.41 -9.38
C LEU A 278 0.69 23.72 -9.27
N ILE A 279 1.34 23.26 -8.20
CA ILE A 279 2.80 23.36 -8.02
C ILE A 279 3.52 22.66 -9.18
N GLY A 280 3.03 21.50 -9.63
CA GLY A 280 3.59 20.79 -10.78
C GLY A 280 3.62 21.61 -12.07
N ASN A 281 2.70 22.56 -12.23
CA ASN A 281 2.63 23.44 -13.40
C ASN A 281 3.60 24.64 -13.34
N ILE A 282 4.32 24.84 -12.23
CA ILE A 282 5.31 25.91 -12.13
C ILE A 282 6.49 25.57 -13.06
N GLN A 283 6.79 26.52 -13.96
CA GLN A 283 7.87 26.45 -14.93
C GLN A 283 8.98 27.44 -14.58
N PHE A 284 10.20 27.04 -14.91
CA PHE A 284 11.41 27.82 -14.68
C PHE A 284 12.07 28.13 -16.03
N HIS A 285 12.74 29.29 -16.11
CA HIS A 285 13.60 29.69 -17.21
C HIS A 285 14.94 30.18 -16.67
N GLU A 286 15.95 30.18 -17.54
CA GLU A 286 17.29 30.63 -17.18
C GLU A 286 17.35 32.15 -17.27
N SER A 287 17.82 32.78 -16.20
CA SER A 287 18.13 34.21 -16.14
C SER A 287 19.46 34.37 -15.41
N GLU A 288 20.44 34.96 -16.09
CA GLU A 288 21.80 35.20 -15.54
C GLU A 288 22.49 33.95 -14.97
N ASN A 289 22.34 32.80 -15.66
CA ASN A 289 22.81 31.45 -15.25
C ASN A 289 22.08 30.82 -14.05
N TYR A 290 20.98 31.42 -13.59
CA TYR A 290 20.17 30.92 -12.48
C TYR A 290 18.73 30.65 -12.91
N ALA A 291 18.03 29.82 -12.16
CA ALA A 291 16.61 29.59 -12.37
C ALA A 291 15.78 30.79 -11.91
N SER A 292 14.80 31.15 -12.72
CA SER A 292 13.77 32.11 -12.37
C SER A 292 12.40 31.62 -12.84
N ILE A 293 11.34 32.04 -12.17
CA ILE A 293 9.99 31.55 -12.42
C ILE A 293 9.41 32.24 -13.65
N THR A 294 8.94 31.47 -14.63
CA THR A 294 8.45 31.99 -15.91
C THR A 294 7.16 32.82 -15.75
N ASN A 295 6.23 32.35 -14.92
CA ASN A 295 4.97 33.03 -14.66
C ASN A 295 4.71 33.10 -13.16
N ARG A 296 4.88 34.28 -12.54
CA ARG A 296 4.64 34.47 -11.11
C ARG A 296 3.18 34.24 -10.70
N ARG A 297 2.21 34.45 -11.60
CA ARG A 297 0.79 34.17 -11.31
C ARG A 297 0.53 32.69 -11.04
N ALA A 298 1.39 31.79 -11.55
CA ALA A 298 1.29 30.37 -11.26
C ALA A 298 1.54 30.03 -9.78
N LEU A 299 2.11 30.96 -9.00
CA LEU A 299 2.37 30.81 -7.56
C LEU A 299 1.16 31.20 -6.71
N GLU A 300 0.33 32.14 -7.17
CA GLU A 300 -0.74 32.75 -6.38
C GLU A 300 -1.75 31.71 -5.87
N ARG A 301 -2.23 30.84 -6.77
CA ARG A 301 -3.24 29.84 -6.43
C ARG A 301 -2.72 28.75 -5.48
N PRO A 302 -1.60 28.05 -5.76
CA PRO A 302 -1.07 27.07 -4.81
C PRO A 302 -0.67 27.70 -3.47
N ALA A 303 -0.14 28.93 -3.47
CA ALA A 303 0.18 29.64 -2.23
C ALA A 303 -1.07 29.96 -1.40
N ALA A 304 -2.16 30.43 -2.05
CA ALA A 304 -3.44 30.67 -1.37
C ALA A 304 -4.07 29.38 -0.80
N LEU A 305 -3.98 28.26 -1.53
CA LEU A 305 -4.49 26.98 -1.04
C LEU A 305 -3.71 26.47 0.18
N LEU A 306 -2.40 26.71 0.23
CA LEU A 306 -1.52 26.33 1.32
C LEU A 306 -1.43 27.38 2.45
N GLU A 307 -2.09 28.53 2.29
CA GLU A 307 -2.05 29.67 3.22
C GLU A 307 -0.63 30.18 3.50
N ILE A 308 0.18 30.27 2.44
CA ILE A 308 1.54 30.79 2.49
C ILE A 308 1.69 32.01 1.56
N ASP A 309 2.74 32.78 1.79
CA ASP A 309 3.10 33.89 0.92
C ASP A 309 3.60 33.39 -0.44
N SER A 310 3.10 33.99 -1.54
CA SER A 310 3.43 33.57 -2.90
C SER A 310 4.87 33.91 -3.29
N GLU A 311 5.39 35.03 -2.81
CA GLU A 311 6.78 35.41 -3.06
C GLU A 311 7.73 34.49 -2.29
N LEU A 312 7.40 34.15 -1.04
CA LEU A 312 8.14 33.16 -0.25
C LEU A 312 8.20 31.80 -0.94
N LEU A 313 7.06 31.31 -1.46
CA LEU A 313 7.03 30.07 -2.25
C LEU A 313 7.96 30.18 -3.46
N GLY A 314 7.86 31.29 -4.21
CA GLY A 314 8.70 31.53 -5.38
C GLY A 314 10.19 31.53 -5.04
N THR A 315 10.60 32.29 -4.02
CA THR A 315 11.98 32.35 -3.55
C THR A 315 12.50 30.98 -3.15
N LYS A 316 11.75 30.21 -2.35
CA LYS A 316 12.19 28.90 -1.86
C LYS A 316 12.21 27.79 -2.91
N LEU A 317 11.54 27.98 -4.04
CA LEU A 317 11.67 27.06 -5.18
C LEU A 317 12.97 27.25 -5.95
N VAL A 318 13.54 28.46 -5.94
CA VAL A 318 14.75 28.82 -6.70
C VAL A 318 15.96 29.15 -5.83
N SER A 319 15.84 29.12 -4.51
CA SER A 319 16.94 29.38 -3.57
C SER A 319 17.02 28.32 -2.47
N ARG A 320 18.22 28.13 -1.93
CA ARG A 320 18.46 27.38 -0.69
C ARG A 320 19.37 28.15 0.24
N VAL A 321 19.16 28.00 1.54
CA VAL A 321 20.03 28.58 2.57
C VAL A 321 21.03 27.51 3.00
N ILE A 322 22.31 27.83 2.98
CA ILE A 322 23.38 26.99 3.50
C ILE A 322 23.95 27.66 4.74
N ASP A 323 23.87 26.96 5.87
CA ASP A 323 24.55 27.35 7.11
C ASP A 323 26.01 26.88 7.02
N GLY A 324 26.93 27.80 6.75
CA GLY A 324 28.37 27.55 6.78
C GLY A 324 28.89 27.75 8.21
N LYS A 325 29.56 26.74 8.77
CA LYS A 325 30.33 26.91 10.00
C LYS A 325 31.80 27.11 9.64
N TRP A 326 32.31 28.32 9.85
CA TRP A 326 33.73 28.62 9.75
C TRP A 326 34.21 29.17 11.10
N GLY A 327 34.94 28.34 11.85
CA GLY A 327 35.34 28.64 13.23
C GLY A 327 34.15 28.72 14.20
N ARG A 328 34.06 29.81 14.99
CA ARG A 328 32.96 30.07 15.95
C ARG A 328 31.78 30.86 15.35
N GLN A 329 31.85 31.27 14.08
CA GLN A 329 30.77 31.98 13.40
C GLN A 329 29.97 31.04 12.49
N THR A 330 28.65 31.24 12.53
CA THR A 330 27.68 30.62 11.62
C THR A 330 27.27 31.67 10.60
N ASP A 331 27.70 31.52 9.35
CA ASP A 331 27.28 32.37 8.24
C ASP A 331 26.12 31.70 7.49
N ARG A 332 25.07 32.48 7.23
CA ARG A 332 23.93 32.05 6.43
C ARG A 332 24.06 32.61 5.02
N ILE A 333 24.30 31.75 4.05
CA ILE A 333 24.41 32.14 2.64
C ILE A 333 23.18 31.65 1.89
N GLU A 334 22.44 32.57 1.27
CA GLU A 334 21.37 32.23 0.34
C GLU A 334 21.96 32.03 -1.06
N MET A 335 21.77 30.84 -1.61
CA MET A 335 22.27 30.46 -2.93
C MET A 335 21.09 30.24 -3.89
N THR A 336 21.13 30.92 -5.03
CA THR A 336 20.20 30.69 -6.14
C THR A 336 20.54 29.39 -6.86
N LEU A 337 19.52 28.64 -7.23
CA LEU A 337 19.59 27.31 -7.83
C LEU A 337 19.59 27.39 -9.36
N GLY A 338 20.14 26.36 -10.01
CA GLY A 338 19.93 26.13 -11.45
C GLY A 338 18.53 25.59 -11.75
N ILE A 339 18.17 25.48 -13.03
CA ILE A 339 16.83 25.00 -13.46
C ILE A 339 16.56 23.59 -12.93
N GLU A 340 17.48 22.66 -13.15
CA GLU A 340 17.30 21.26 -12.71
C GLU A 340 17.11 21.17 -11.19
N GLN A 341 17.94 21.91 -10.43
CA GLN A 341 17.82 21.97 -8.97
C GLN A 341 16.48 22.53 -8.51
N SER A 342 15.95 23.55 -9.20
CA SER A 342 14.63 24.13 -8.90
C SER A 342 13.48 23.17 -9.22
N LEU A 343 13.59 22.40 -10.31
CA LEU A 343 12.68 21.31 -10.63
C LEU A 343 12.71 20.22 -9.54
N TYR A 344 13.90 19.82 -9.08
CA TYR A 344 14.03 18.88 -7.97
C TYR A 344 13.42 19.41 -6.68
N THR A 345 13.59 20.70 -6.36
CA THR A 345 12.99 21.34 -5.17
C THR A 345 11.47 21.35 -5.26
N ARG A 346 10.90 21.76 -6.39
CA ARG A 346 9.45 21.70 -6.67
C ARG A 346 8.91 20.29 -6.45
N ASP A 347 9.56 19.31 -7.05
CA ASP A 347 9.12 17.91 -6.96
C ASP A 347 9.31 17.35 -5.55
N ALA A 348 10.37 17.75 -4.83
CA ALA A 348 10.59 17.38 -3.44
C ALA A 348 9.48 17.93 -2.53
N LEU A 349 9.06 19.18 -2.74
CA LEU A 349 7.93 19.77 -2.02
C LEU A 349 6.64 18.99 -2.27
N SER A 350 6.29 18.73 -3.54
CA SER A 350 5.12 17.94 -3.92
C SER A 350 5.11 16.54 -3.28
N LYS A 351 6.25 15.85 -3.31
CA LYS A 351 6.43 14.54 -2.66
C LYS A 351 6.25 14.62 -1.14
N ALA A 352 6.81 15.65 -0.50
CA ALA A 352 6.74 15.83 0.94
C ALA A 352 5.31 16.14 1.41
N LEU A 353 4.60 17.03 0.70
CA LEU A 353 3.20 17.34 0.97
C LEU A 353 2.33 16.08 0.86
N TYR A 354 2.47 15.33 -0.24
CA TYR A 354 1.67 14.12 -0.44
C TYR A 354 1.95 13.04 0.62
N THR A 355 3.23 12.84 0.97
CA THR A 355 3.61 11.88 2.02
C THR A 355 2.98 12.25 3.36
N ARG A 356 3.02 13.54 3.73
CA ARG A 356 2.42 14.02 4.99
C ARG A 356 0.90 13.90 5.01
N ILE A 357 0.22 14.15 3.89
CA ILE A 357 -1.22 13.89 3.78
C ILE A 357 -1.49 12.41 4.02
N PHE A 358 -0.74 11.52 3.36
CA PHE A 358 -0.96 10.09 3.50
C PHE A 358 -0.74 9.60 4.95
N ASP A 359 0.35 10.03 5.59
CA ASP A 359 0.62 9.71 6.99
C ASP A 359 -0.48 10.27 7.92
N PHE A 360 -0.99 11.47 7.62
CA PHE A 360 -2.11 12.06 8.34
C PHE A 360 -3.40 11.25 8.19
N LEU A 361 -3.74 10.78 6.99
CA LEU A 361 -4.91 9.92 6.76
C LEU A 361 -4.81 8.62 7.56
N VAL A 362 -3.62 8.00 7.60
CA VAL A 362 -3.37 6.79 8.41
C VAL A 362 -3.51 7.11 9.90
N GLN A 363 -2.96 8.24 10.36
CA GLN A 363 -3.09 8.68 11.74
C GLN A 363 -4.56 8.91 12.14
N ARG A 364 -5.34 9.60 11.29
CA ARG A 364 -6.77 9.84 11.50
C ARG A 364 -7.56 8.53 11.56
N THR A 365 -7.25 7.59 10.67
CA THR A 365 -7.85 6.24 10.69
C THR A 365 -7.54 5.52 12.00
N ASN A 366 -6.30 5.56 12.46
CA ASN A 366 -5.89 4.99 13.74
C ASN A 366 -6.57 5.63 14.95
N GLN A 367 -6.80 6.95 14.93
CA GLN A 367 -7.53 7.65 16.00
C GLN A 367 -8.98 7.17 16.12
N ALA A 368 -9.63 6.85 15.00
CA ALA A 368 -11.00 6.33 15.00
C ALA A 368 -11.11 4.88 15.55
N MET A 369 -9.99 4.14 15.61
CA MET A 369 -9.94 2.74 16.08
C MET A 369 -9.21 2.59 17.42
N VAL A 370 -8.82 3.70 18.05
CA VAL A 370 -8.00 3.68 19.27
C VAL A 370 -8.76 3.01 20.41
N THR A 371 -8.06 2.18 21.18
CA THR A 371 -8.63 1.52 22.34
C THR A 371 -7.64 1.50 23.50
N PRO A 372 -8.08 1.80 24.74
CA PRO A 372 -7.23 1.66 25.92
C PRO A 372 -7.12 0.20 26.38
N THR A 373 -7.92 -0.71 25.81
CA THR A 373 -7.99 -2.11 26.23
C THR A 373 -6.84 -2.91 25.64
N GLN A 374 -6.03 -3.52 26.51
CA GLN A 374 -5.05 -4.51 26.10
C GLN A 374 -5.73 -5.81 25.68
N GLY A 375 -5.15 -6.51 24.72
CA GLY A 375 -5.74 -7.70 24.13
C GLY A 375 -4.78 -8.41 23.18
N TYR A 376 -5.26 -9.49 22.58
CA TYR A 376 -4.54 -10.20 21.54
C TYR A 376 -4.73 -9.52 20.19
N THR A 377 -3.75 -9.63 19.32
CA THR A 377 -3.79 -9.01 17.99
C THR A 377 -3.85 -10.06 16.90
N MET A 378 -4.73 -9.85 15.92
CA MET A 378 -4.62 -10.50 14.61
C MET A 378 -4.11 -9.49 13.61
N GLY A 379 -2.91 -9.74 13.09
CA GLY A 379 -2.28 -8.97 12.03
C GLY A 379 -2.61 -9.53 10.65
N ILE A 380 -2.90 -8.65 9.70
CA ILE A 380 -3.01 -9.00 8.28
C ILE A 380 -2.03 -8.13 7.51
N LEU A 381 -1.04 -8.78 6.91
CA LEU A 381 -0.01 -8.12 6.12
C LEU A 381 -0.36 -8.20 4.63
N ASP A 382 -0.74 -7.04 4.06
CA ASP A 382 -1.00 -6.83 2.64
C ASP A 382 0.05 -5.86 2.07
N ILE A 383 1.13 -6.42 1.52
CA ILE A 383 2.22 -5.64 0.92
C ILE A 383 2.08 -5.57 -0.60
N TYR A 384 2.80 -4.61 -1.20
CA TYR A 384 3.00 -4.59 -2.65
C TYR A 384 3.59 -5.92 -3.14
N GLY A 385 3.19 -6.34 -4.34
CA GLY A 385 3.73 -7.57 -4.93
C GLY A 385 5.15 -7.37 -5.44
N PHE A 386 5.85 -8.48 -5.69
CA PHE A 386 7.09 -8.48 -6.45
C PHE A 386 6.86 -7.87 -7.84
N GLU A 387 7.74 -6.98 -8.28
CA GLU A 387 7.60 -6.24 -9.55
C GLU A 387 8.90 -6.24 -10.36
N ILE A 388 8.77 -6.52 -11.65
CA ILE A 388 9.86 -6.42 -12.62
C ILE A 388 9.36 -5.63 -13.82
N PHE A 389 9.95 -4.47 -14.06
CA PHE A 389 9.71 -3.64 -15.24
C PHE A 389 10.95 -3.63 -16.15
N GLN A 390 10.82 -3.02 -17.33
CA GLN A 390 11.97 -2.83 -18.24
C GLN A 390 13.05 -1.96 -17.58
N ASN A 391 12.65 -0.92 -16.86
CA ASN A 391 13.53 -0.05 -16.07
C ASN A 391 13.11 -0.12 -14.60
N ASN A 392 13.98 -0.65 -13.73
CA ASN A 392 13.71 -0.78 -12.30
C ASN A 392 14.50 0.28 -11.53
N GLY A 393 13.80 1.07 -10.70
CA GLY A 393 14.41 2.09 -9.85
C GLY A 393 14.68 1.60 -8.42
N PHE A 394 15.09 2.54 -7.57
CA PHE A 394 15.29 2.29 -6.13
C PHE A 394 14.00 1.81 -5.45
N GLN A 395 12.84 2.27 -5.92
CA GLN A 395 11.53 1.87 -5.42
C GLN A 395 11.28 0.37 -5.66
N GLN A 396 11.54 -0.12 -6.88
CA GLN A 396 11.43 -1.55 -7.19
C GLN A 396 12.44 -2.38 -6.37
N PHE A 397 13.65 -1.87 -6.16
CA PHE A 397 14.61 -2.51 -5.27
C PHE A 397 14.06 -2.67 -3.85
N CYS A 398 13.56 -1.60 -3.23
CA CYS A 398 12.95 -1.67 -1.89
C CYS A 398 11.75 -2.63 -1.85
N ILE A 399 10.92 -2.60 -2.90
CA ILE A 399 9.75 -3.48 -3.03
C ILE A 399 10.16 -4.95 -3.05
N ASN A 400 11.10 -5.30 -3.93
CA ASN A 400 11.56 -6.66 -4.12
C ASN A 400 12.39 -7.14 -2.92
N PHE A 401 13.17 -6.26 -2.28
CA PHE A 401 13.92 -6.58 -1.06
C PHE A 401 12.99 -6.96 0.11
N VAL A 402 11.87 -6.24 0.29
CA VAL A 402 10.88 -6.60 1.32
C VAL A 402 10.22 -7.94 1.00
N ASN A 403 9.89 -8.20 -0.26
CA ASN A 403 9.34 -9.49 -0.68
C ASN A 403 10.35 -10.63 -0.42
N GLU A 404 11.63 -10.42 -0.71
CA GLU A 404 12.69 -11.41 -0.45
C GLU A 404 12.83 -11.70 1.05
N LYS A 405 12.74 -10.67 1.89
CA LYS A 405 12.78 -10.84 3.35
C LYS A 405 11.58 -11.61 3.89
N LEU A 406 10.38 -11.36 3.36
CA LEU A 406 9.20 -12.14 3.73
C LEU A 406 9.30 -13.59 3.26
N GLN A 407 9.86 -13.83 2.07
CA GLN A 407 10.11 -15.18 1.59
C GLN A 407 11.12 -15.91 2.48
N GLN A 408 12.19 -15.22 2.91
CA GLN A 408 13.16 -15.78 3.85
C GLN A 408 12.51 -16.19 5.18
N ILE A 409 11.65 -15.32 5.75
CA ILE A 409 10.90 -15.62 6.99
C ILE A 409 9.98 -16.82 6.78
N PHE A 410 9.25 -16.87 5.67
CA PHE A 410 8.38 -17.99 5.33
C PHE A 410 9.15 -19.32 5.31
N ILE A 411 10.31 -19.36 4.66
CA ILE A 411 11.18 -20.55 4.61
C ILE A 411 11.63 -20.94 6.02
N GLU A 412 12.11 -19.98 6.82
CA GLU A 412 12.58 -20.25 8.18
C GLU A 412 11.47 -20.80 9.08
N LEU A 413 10.27 -20.22 9.03
CA LEU A 413 9.12 -20.67 9.81
C LEU A 413 8.65 -22.07 9.38
N THR A 414 8.61 -22.32 8.08
CA THR A 414 8.23 -23.64 7.53
C THR A 414 9.23 -24.71 7.98
N LEU A 415 10.53 -24.46 7.85
CA LEU A 415 11.57 -25.40 8.28
C LEU A 415 11.57 -25.63 9.81
N LYS A 416 11.35 -24.58 10.62
CA LYS A 416 11.24 -24.72 12.07
C LYS A 416 10.04 -25.55 12.49
N ALA A 417 8.89 -25.35 11.84
CA ALA A 417 7.68 -26.14 12.11
C ALA A 417 7.87 -27.62 11.76
N GLU A 418 8.69 -27.94 10.76
CA GLU A 418 9.05 -29.34 10.43
C GLU A 418 10.07 -29.94 11.40
N GLN A 419 11.00 -29.14 11.94
CA GLN A 419 12.11 -29.64 12.78
C GLN A 419 11.75 -29.82 14.26
N VAL A 420 10.78 -29.05 14.78
CA VAL A 420 10.39 -29.10 16.19
C VAL A 420 8.88 -29.21 16.25
N SER A 421 8.35 -30.33 16.77
CA SER A 421 6.92 -30.56 16.96
C SER A 421 6.26 -29.64 18.02
N THR A 422 6.76 -28.43 18.26
CA THR A 422 6.25 -27.48 19.25
C THR A 422 6.71 -26.04 19.00
N VAL A 423 5.72 -25.14 18.91
CA VAL A 423 5.73 -23.67 19.06
C VAL A 423 6.63 -22.86 18.11
N VAL A 424 5.97 -22.27 17.12
CA VAL A 424 6.52 -21.22 16.26
C VAL A 424 6.72 -19.95 17.10
N LYS A 425 7.97 -19.60 17.41
CA LYS A 425 8.30 -18.27 17.96
C LYS A 425 8.07 -17.22 16.86
N ILE A 426 7.00 -16.45 16.99
CA ILE A 426 6.73 -15.27 16.18
C ILE A 426 7.80 -14.23 16.51
N TYR A 427 8.65 -13.88 15.55
CA TYR A 427 9.41 -12.63 15.61
C TYR A 427 8.40 -11.48 15.47
N PHE A 428 8.49 -10.45 16.31
CA PHE A 428 7.63 -9.28 16.15
C PHE A 428 7.83 -8.73 14.73
N ILE A 429 6.72 -8.53 14.03
CA ILE A 429 6.71 -7.92 12.68
C ILE A 429 7.42 -6.55 12.71
N GLN A 430 7.35 -5.85 13.85
CA GLN A 430 8.14 -4.66 14.15
C GLN A 430 9.66 -4.90 14.04
N ASP A 431 10.21 -5.99 14.59
CA ASP A 431 11.65 -6.32 14.53
C ASP A 431 12.09 -6.66 13.10
N ILE A 432 11.23 -7.31 12.34
CA ILE A 432 11.44 -7.60 10.90
C ILE A 432 11.51 -6.28 10.12
N PHE A 433 10.58 -5.36 10.39
CA PHE A 433 10.56 -4.06 9.72
C PHE A 433 11.65 -3.11 10.21
N ASP A 434 12.08 -3.16 11.47
CA ASP A 434 13.21 -2.40 12.00
C ASP A 434 14.53 -2.91 11.42
N GLN A 435 14.67 -4.23 11.21
CA GLN A 435 15.79 -4.78 10.43
C GLN A 435 15.74 -4.38 8.96
N ILE A 436 14.55 -4.35 8.34
CA ILE A 436 14.39 -3.93 6.93
C ILE A 436 14.68 -2.44 6.76
N THR A 437 14.09 -1.58 7.59
CA THR A 437 14.32 -0.12 7.55
C THR A 437 15.74 0.23 7.94
N GLY A 438 16.32 -0.45 8.93
CA GLY A 438 17.74 -0.33 9.28
C GLY A 438 18.66 -0.78 8.15
N SER A 439 18.36 -1.89 7.47
CA SER A 439 19.14 -2.39 6.33
C SER A 439 19.00 -1.50 5.09
N ILE A 440 17.80 -0.98 4.80
CA ILE A 440 17.55 -0.03 3.70
C ILE A 440 18.20 1.32 4.00
N PHE A 441 18.17 1.78 5.26
CA PHE A 441 18.87 2.98 5.70
C PHE A 441 20.38 2.80 5.56
N PHE A 442 20.93 1.65 5.95
CA PHE A 442 22.35 1.33 5.79
C PHE A 442 22.76 1.23 4.32
N LEU A 443 21.92 0.64 3.46
CA LEU A 443 22.15 0.57 2.02
C LEU A 443 22.02 1.95 1.35
N TRP A 444 21.08 2.79 1.80
CA TRP A 444 20.96 4.18 1.36
C TRP A 444 22.17 4.99 1.80
N LEU A 445 22.63 4.83 3.05
CA LEU A 445 23.87 5.44 3.55
C LEU A 445 25.07 4.96 2.73
N PHE A 446 25.16 3.67 2.41
CA PHE A 446 26.23 3.06 1.62
C PHE A 446 26.23 3.53 0.16
N LEU A 447 25.06 3.63 -0.49
CA LEU A 447 24.91 4.17 -1.84
C LEU A 447 25.18 5.69 -1.88
N TYR A 448 24.76 6.42 -0.84
CA TYR A 448 25.10 7.84 -0.66
C TYR A 448 26.61 8.02 -0.45
N PHE A 449 27.25 7.12 0.31
CA PHE A 449 28.70 7.09 0.53
C PHE A 449 29.46 6.75 -0.75
N LEU A 450 28.97 5.80 -1.56
CA LEU A 450 29.53 5.46 -2.87
C LEU A 450 29.40 6.63 -3.87
N LYS A 451 28.30 7.38 -3.84
CA LYS A 451 28.14 8.61 -4.63
C LYS A 451 29.10 9.71 -4.17
N PHE A 452 29.29 9.84 -2.86
CA PHE A 452 30.25 10.78 -2.27
C PHE A 452 31.71 10.42 -2.61
N ILE A 453 32.04 9.12 -2.69
CA ILE A 453 33.35 8.63 -3.13
C ILE A 453 33.54 8.80 -4.65
N GLY A 454 32.49 8.58 -5.46
CA GLY A 454 32.52 8.80 -6.91
C GLY A 454 32.73 10.27 -7.30
N ASP A 455 32.16 11.20 -6.52
CA ASP A 455 32.41 12.64 -6.69
C ASP A 455 33.84 13.03 -6.23
N TRP A 456 34.42 12.29 -5.26
CA TRP A 456 35.82 12.45 -4.83
C TRP A 456 36.82 11.87 -5.85
N SER A 457 36.50 10.79 -6.55
CA SER A 457 37.40 10.21 -7.57
C SER A 457 37.55 11.10 -8.80
N ASN A 458 36.53 11.91 -9.13
CA ASN A 458 36.61 12.90 -10.21
C ASN A 458 37.38 14.17 -9.83
N ALA A 459 37.62 14.43 -8.54
CA ALA A 459 38.36 15.61 -8.08
C ALA A 459 39.89 15.40 -8.03
N PHE A 460 40.38 14.16 -8.13
CA PHE A 460 41.81 13.83 -7.97
C PHE A 460 42.50 13.19 -9.18
N ILE A 461 41.78 12.88 -10.26
CA ILE A 461 42.42 12.45 -11.51
C ILE A 461 42.75 13.70 -12.34
N LYS A 462 43.89 14.33 -12.03
CA LYS A 462 44.62 15.12 -13.02
C LYS A 462 45.14 14.15 -14.10
N PRO A 463 44.86 14.36 -15.39
CA PRO A 463 45.62 13.68 -16.43
C PRO A 463 47.00 14.34 -16.48
N ASN A 464 48.02 13.63 -15.99
CA ASN A 464 49.40 13.85 -16.41
C ASN A 464 49.67 12.88 -17.57
N MET A 465 50.44 13.37 -18.55
CA MET A 465 50.91 12.75 -19.81
C MET A 465 49.91 12.93 -20.96
N ASP A 466 50.18 13.72 -22.01
CA ASP A 466 51.43 14.31 -22.54
C ASP A 466 51.31 15.81 -22.87
#